data_AF-A0A496UV80-F1
#
_entry.id   AF-A0A496UV80-F1
#
_cell.length_a   1.000
_cell.length_b   1.000
_cell.length_c   1.000
_cell.angle_alpha   90.00
_cell.angle_beta   90.00
_cell.angle_gamma   90.00
#
_symmetry.space_group_name_H-M   'P 1'
#
loop_
_entity.id
_entity.type
_entity.pdbx_description
1 polymer ?
#
loop_
_entity_poly.entity_id
_entity_poly.type
_entity_poly.pdbx_seq_one_letter_code
_entity_poly.pdbx_strand_id
1 'polypeptide(L)' 'MNIGSGVRIGAQSGIMKDVASGASVFGSPALDVGEAFRILGAMRKLPAMLRRLAKLERESDQE' A
#
# COMPACT_ATOMS: atom_id res chain seq x y z
N MET A 1 -15.73 10.02 13.87
CA MET A 1 -14.53 9.16 13.88
C MET A 1 -14.60 8.28 15.11
N ASN A 2 -14.86 7.00 14.89
CA ASN A 2 -14.98 5.96 15.91
C ASN A 2 -13.94 4.87 15.68
N ILE A 3 -13.28 4.40 16.73
CA ILE A 3 -12.33 3.30 16.69
C ILE A 3 -12.88 2.18 17.56
N GLY A 4 -13.18 1.03 16.95
CA GLY A 4 -13.71 -0.12 17.65
C GLY A 4 -12.73 -0.73 18.66
N SER A 5 -13.25 -1.58 19.54
CA SER A 5 -12.43 -2.26 20.55
C SER A 5 -11.45 -3.23 19.90
N GLY A 6 -10.24 -3.33 20.46
CA GLY A 6 -9.22 -4.28 19.99
C GLY A 6 -8.61 -3.94 18.63
N VAL A 7 -8.80 -2.73 18.11
CA VAL A 7 -8.13 -2.27 16.88
C VAL A 7 -6.63 -2.15 17.11
N ARG A 8 -5.84 -2.61 16.15
CA ARG A 8 -4.37 -2.45 16.11
C ARG A 8 -4.01 -1.42 15.04
N ILE A 9 -3.38 -0.33 15.45
CA ILE A 9 -2.98 0.77 14.55
C ILE A 9 -1.45 0.82 14.52
N GLY A 10 -0.84 0.69 13.35
CA GLY A 10 0.61 0.83 13.24
C GLY A 10 1.07 2.28 13.43
N ALA A 11 2.29 2.46 13.92
CA ALA A 11 2.86 3.79 14.14
C ALA A 11 2.81 4.65 12.88
N GLN A 12 2.58 5.96 13.05
CA GLN A 12 2.47 6.93 11.97
C GLN A 12 1.30 6.71 11.00
N SER A 13 0.25 5.99 11.43
CA SER A 13 -0.96 5.85 10.61
C SER A 13 -1.88 7.05 10.73
N GLY A 14 -2.49 7.44 9.60
CA GLY A 14 -3.49 8.51 9.54
C GLY A 14 -4.90 7.94 9.42
N ILE A 15 -5.66 7.92 10.52
CA ILE A 15 -7.06 7.46 10.49
C ILE A 15 -7.97 8.62 10.01
N MET A 16 -8.64 8.43 8.87
CA MET A 16 -9.54 9.44 8.28
C MET A 16 -11.02 9.01 8.30
N LYS A 17 -11.32 7.78 8.72
CA LYS A 17 -12.67 7.17 8.76
C LYS A 17 -12.82 6.28 9.99
N ASP A 18 -14.06 5.89 10.30
CA ASP A 18 -14.33 4.94 11.37
C ASP A 18 -13.64 3.60 11.11
N VAL A 19 -13.16 2.93 12.16
CA VAL A 19 -12.45 1.65 12.10
C VAL A 19 -13.21 0.62 12.93
N ALA A 20 -13.63 -0.48 12.30
CA ALA A 20 -14.37 -1.56 12.96
C ALA A 20 -13.52 -2.27 14.03
N SER A 21 -14.16 -2.80 15.07
CA SER A 21 -13.51 -3.56 16.15
C SER A 21 -12.66 -4.72 15.61
N GLY A 22 -11.51 -4.96 16.24
CA GLY A 22 -10.58 -6.04 15.88
C GLY A 22 -9.78 -5.82 14.60
N ALA A 23 -10.03 -4.75 13.84
CA ALA A 23 -9.29 -4.45 12.61
C ALA A 23 -7.81 -4.17 12.89
N SER A 24 -6.96 -4.40 11.89
CA SER A 24 -5.54 -4.05 11.94
C SER A 24 -5.21 -3.17 10.74
N VAL A 25 -4.76 -1.94 11.00
CA VAL A 25 -4.62 -0.91 9.97
C VAL A 25 -3.24 -0.26 10.00
N PHE A 26 -2.78 0.18 8.83
CA PHE A 26 -1.49 0.85 8.66
C PHE A 26 -1.50 1.88 7.52
N GLY A 27 -0.66 2.91 7.65
CA GLY A 27 -0.40 3.91 6.61
C GLY A 27 -1.18 5.21 6.77
N SER A 28 -0.97 6.16 5.86
CA SER A 28 -1.66 7.45 5.85
C SER A 28 -2.13 7.81 4.44
N PRO A 29 -3.44 7.76 4.14
CA PRO A 29 -4.51 7.28 5.03
C PRO A 29 -4.34 5.81 5.40
N ALA A 30 -4.86 5.41 6.56
CA ALA A 30 -4.78 4.04 7.04
C ALA A 30 -5.67 3.12 6.22
N LEU A 31 -5.10 1.97 5.82
CA LEU A 31 -5.76 0.89 5.10
C LEU A 31 -5.71 -0.38 5.94
N ASP A 32 -6.41 -1.44 5.49
CA ASP A 32 -6.16 -2.78 6.03
C ASP A 32 -4.66 -3.11 5.94
N VAL A 33 -4.10 -3.69 7.01
CA VAL A 33 -2.66 -3.92 7.12
C VAL A 33 -2.12 -4.81 6.01
N GLY A 34 -2.90 -5.79 5.54
CA GLY A 34 -2.52 -6.67 4.44
C GLY A 34 -2.47 -5.93 3.11
N GLU A 35 -3.44 -5.05 2.87
CA GLU A 35 -3.44 -4.18 1.69
C GLU A 35 -2.26 -3.20 1.71
N ALA A 36 -2.05 -2.51 2.83
CA ALA A 36 -0.95 -1.55 2.98
C ALA A 36 0.42 -2.19 2.72
N PHE A 37 0.66 -3.40 3.23
CA PHE A 37 1.93 -4.11 3.00
C PHE A 37 2.09 -4.61 1.58
N ARG A 38 1.01 -5.00 0.89
CA ARG A 38 1.09 -5.33 -0.55
C ARG A 38 1.48 -4.09 -1.37
N ILE A 39 0.89 -2.93 -1.08
CA ILE A 39 1.22 -1.67 -1.74
C ILE A 39 2.69 -1.31 -1.49
N LEU A 40 3.15 -1.33 -0.24
CA LEU A 40 4.56 -1.07 0.09
C LEU A 40 5.51 -2.04 -0.61
N GLY A 41 5.14 -3.32 -0.68
CA GLY A 41 5.90 -4.34 -1.40
C GLY A 41 6.01 -4.02 -2.90
N ALA A 42 4.91 -3.57 -3.52
CA ALA A 42 4.89 -3.14 -4.92
C ALA A 42 5.72 -1.86 -5.12
N MET A 43 5.57 -0.85 -4.26
CA MET A 43 6.35 0.39 -4.29
C MET A 43 7.85 0.12 -4.23
N ARG A 44 8.28 -0.81 -3.38
CA ARG A 44 9.69 -1.21 -3.29
C ARG A 44 10.21 -1.87 -4.57
N LYS A 45 9.34 -2.53 -5.34
CA LYS A 45 9.67 -3.15 -6.64
C LYS A 45 9.50 -2.20 -7.82
N LEU A 46 8.81 -1.08 -7.64
CA LEU A 46 8.46 -0.14 -8.72
C LEU A 46 9.67 0.31 -9.56
N PRO A 47 10.85 0.65 -9.00
CA PRO A 47 11.99 1.04 -9.83
C PRO A 47 12.46 -0.05 -10.79
N ALA A 48 12.45 -1.31 -10.35
CA ALA A 48 12.81 -2.45 -11.21
C ALA A 48 11.74 -2.71 -12.27
N MET A 49 10.46 -2.55 -11.91
CA MET A 49 9.34 -2.65 -12.85
C MET A 49 9.42 -1.57 -13.94
N LEU A 50 9.74 -0.32 -13.58
CA LEU A 50 9.92 0.79 -14.52
C LEU A 50 11.08 0.53 -15.50
N ARG A 51 12.22 0.02 -15.02
CA ARG A 51 13.35 -0.36 -15.90
C ARG A 51 12.96 -1.47 -16.88
N ARG A 52 12.19 -2.46 -16.41
CA ARG A 52 11.71 -3.56 -17.25
C ARG A 52 10.72 -3.04 -18.30
N LEU A 53 9.81 -2.15 -17.92
CA LEU A 53 8.85 -1.53 -18.84
C LEU A 53 9.58 -0.73 -19.93
N ALA A 54 10.52 0.14 -19.56
CA ALA A 54 11.29 0.93 -20.53
C ALA A 54 12.12 0.06 -21.50
N LYS A 55 12.59 -1.12 -21.05
CA LYS A 55 13.25 -2.08 -21.93
C LYS A 55 12.27 -2.66 -22.95
N LEU A 56 11.09 -3.09 -22.50
CA LEU A 56 10.05 -3.66 -23.36
C LEU A 56 9.53 -2.65 -24.38
N GLU A 57 9.35 -1.39 -23.98
CA GLU A 57 8.94 -0.31 -24.89
C GLU A 57 9.96 -0.11 -26.02
N ARG A 58 11.26 -0.08 -25.71
CA ARG A 58 12.32 0.03 -26.74
C ARG A 58 12.38 -1.16 -27.69
N GLU A 59 12.08 -2.36 -27.21
CA GLU A 59 12.06 -3.57 -28.04
C GLU A 59 10.85 -3.54 -28.98
N SER A 60 9.70 -3.07 -28.49
CA SER A 60 8.48 -2.91 -29.29
C SER A 60 8.57 -1.80 -30.35
N ASP A 61 9.35 -0.75 -30.12
CA ASP A 61 9.53 0.35 -31.09
C ASP A 61 10.51 0.01 -32.23
N GLN A 62 11.22 -1.13 -32.13
CA GLN A 62 12.21 -1.59 -33.12
C GLN A 62 11.67 -2.62 -34.12
N GLU A 63 10.39 -2.99 -34.00
CA GLU A 63 9.64 -3.84 -34.94
C GLU A 63 8.76 -3.01 -35.88
#